data_AF-A0A973P0U7-F1
#
_entry.id   AF-A0A973P0U7-F1
#
_cell.length_a   1.000
_cell.length_b   1.000
_cell.length_c   1.000
_cell.angle_alpha   90.00
_cell.angle_beta   90.00
_cell.angle_gamma   90.00
#
_symmetry.space_group_name_H-M   'P 1'
#
loop_
_entity.id
_entity.type
_entity.pdbx_description
1 polymer ?
#
loop_
_entity_poly.entity_id
_entity_poly.type
_entity_poly.pdbx_seq_one_letter_code
_entity_poly.pdbx_strand_id
1 'polypeptide(L)'
;MVVPAGGDDEESGENPMNVAEMVEQPAKVMRIGSMIKQLLEEVRAAPLDEASRARLREIHRSSIAELEKGLAPELVSELERLSLPFAEDEVPSES
;
A
#
# COMPACT_ATOMS: atom_id res chain seq x y z
N MET A 1 36.95 36.95 -18.46
CA MET A 1 35.79 36.40 -19.18
C MET A 1 34.74 36.11 -18.12
N VAL A 2 33.60 36.81 -18.18
CA VAL A 2 32.51 36.75 -17.19
C VAL A 2 31.31 36.07 -17.84
N VAL A 3 30.46 35.47 -16.98
CA VAL A 3 29.10 34.88 -17.13
C VAL A 3 28.91 33.53 -17.83
N PRO A 4 27.86 32.73 -17.49
CA PRO A 4 26.88 32.78 -16.35
C PRO A 4 26.78 31.40 -15.60
N ALA A 5 26.27 31.23 -14.37
CA ALA A 5 24.93 31.43 -13.76
C ALA A 5 23.76 30.65 -14.41
N GLY A 6 23.21 29.70 -13.64
CA GLY A 6 21.78 29.34 -13.68
C GLY A 6 21.38 28.20 -14.62
N GLY A 7 20.69 27.22 -14.03
CA GLY A 7 20.01 26.14 -14.74
C GLY A 7 19.67 25.00 -13.80
N ASP A 8 18.79 25.27 -12.83
CA ASP A 8 17.89 24.25 -12.29
C ASP A 8 17.18 23.58 -13.48
N ASP A 9 17.15 22.25 -13.52
CA ASP A 9 15.98 21.50 -13.95
C ASP A 9 16.20 19.99 -13.74
N GLU A 10 15.33 19.45 -12.87
CA GLU A 10 14.70 18.13 -13.02
C GLU A 10 15.54 16.87 -12.82
N GLU A 11 15.76 16.50 -11.56
CA GLU A 11 15.68 15.09 -11.19
C GLU A 11 14.65 14.95 -10.06
N SER A 12 13.47 14.42 -10.41
CA SER A 12 12.38 14.05 -9.52
C SER A 12 12.81 13.03 -8.46
N GLY A 13 13.60 13.47 -7.49
CA GLY A 13 13.93 12.71 -6.29
C GLY A 13 12.86 12.98 -5.25
N GLU A 14 11.91 12.06 -5.10
CA GLU A 14 11.11 11.95 -3.88
C GLU A 14 12.05 11.97 -2.68
N ASN A 15 12.08 13.09 -1.96
CA ASN A 15 12.93 13.24 -0.78
C ASN A 15 12.50 12.18 0.24
N PRO A 16 13.36 11.21 0.64
CA PRO A 16 12.98 10.16 1.60
C PRO A 16 12.57 10.73 2.97
N MET A 17 12.99 11.97 3.27
CA MET A 17 12.55 12.73 4.43
C MET A 17 11.04 13.04 4.38
N ASN A 18 10.47 13.29 3.20
CA ASN A 18 9.06 13.60 3.01
C ASN A 18 8.19 12.34 3.20
N VAL A 19 8.60 11.21 2.62
CA VAL A 19 7.87 9.92 2.80
C VAL A 19 7.84 9.48 4.26
N ALA A 20 8.93 9.70 5.02
CA ALA A 20 8.95 9.40 6.45
C ALA A 20 7.96 10.26 7.25
N GLU A 21 7.73 11.52 6.84
CA GLU A 21 6.73 12.42 7.43
C GLU A 21 5.30 12.05 7.03
N MET A 22 5.11 11.43 5.86
CA MET A 22 3.81 10.93 5.40
C MET A 22 3.36 9.63 6.11
N VAL A 23 4.22 8.99 6.90
CA VAL A 23 3.87 7.79 7.68
C VAL A 23 3.70 8.14 9.15
N GLU A 24 2.48 8.45 9.55
CA GLU A 24 2.15 8.87 10.91
C GLU A 24 2.37 7.77 11.96
N GLN A 25 2.16 6.50 11.58
CA GLN A 25 2.30 5.35 12.49
C GLN A 25 3.17 4.24 11.89
N PRO A 26 4.51 4.42 11.85
CA PRO A 26 5.41 3.48 11.17
C PRO A 26 5.30 2.04 11.68
N ALA A 27 5.24 1.86 13.01
CA ALA A 27 5.14 0.54 13.62
C ALA A 27 3.82 -0.19 13.26
N LYS A 28 2.73 0.56 13.10
CA LYS A 28 1.43 0.00 12.71
C LYS A 28 1.44 -0.40 11.23
N VAL A 29 1.91 0.50 10.36
CA VAL A 29 2.02 0.26 8.91
C VAL A 29 2.90 -0.95 8.62
N MET A 30 4.07 -1.04 9.24
CA MET A 30 4.97 -2.20 9.07
C MET A 30 4.34 -3.51 9.53
N ARG A 31 3.60 -3.50 10.66
CA ARG A 31 2.91 -4.69 11.18
C ARG A 31 1.85 -5.18 10.20
N ILE A 32 0.99 -4.29 9.71
CA ILE A 32 -0.08 -4.64 8.78
C ILE A 32 0.50 -5.11 7.44
N GLY A 33 1.50 -4.39 6.90
CA GLY A 33 2.18 -4.80 5.66
C GLY A 33 2.82 -6.18 5.76
N SER A 34 3.45 -6.49 6.91
CA SER A 34 4.03 -7.82 7.15
C SER A 34 2.98 -8.92 7.25
N MET A 35 1.84 -8.63 7.89
CA MET A 35 0.71 -9.56 7.98
C MET A 35 0.13 -9.86 6.59
N ILE A 36 -0.11 -8.84 5.76
CA ILE A 36 -0.61 -9.03 4.38
C ILE A 36 0.40 -9.85 3.56
N LYS A 37 1.70 -9.56 3.70
CA LYS A 37 2.76 -10.29 3.00
C LYS A 37 2.76 -11.78 3.37
N GLN A 38 2.62 -12.10 4.65
CA GLN A 38 2.54 -13.49 5.13
C GLN A 38 1.31 -14.22 4.55
N LEU A 39 0.15 -13.56 4.54
CA LEU A 39 -1.06 -14.13 3.93
C LEU A 39 -0.88 -14.40 2.43
N LEU A 40 -0.22 -13.50 1.70
CA LEU A 40 0.10 -13.70 0.29
C LEU A 40 1.05 -14.88 0.07
N GLU A 41 2.04 -15.04 0.94
CA GLU A 41 2.96 -16.18 0.91
C GLU A 41 2.22 -17.51 1.16
N GLU A 42 1.25 -17.53 2.08
CA GLU A 42 0.38 -18.69 2.34
C GLU A 42 -0.48 -19.04 1.12
N VAL A 43 -1.13 -18.06 0.48
CA VAL A 43 -1.93 -18.26 -0.75
C VAL A 43 -1.08 -18.82 -1.89
N ARG A 44 0.18 -18.39 -1.99
CA ARG A 44 1.11 -18.89 -3.03
C ARG A 44 1.63 -20.30 -2.74
N ALA A 45 1.67 -20.70 -1.47
CA ALA A 45 2.18 -22.01 -1.07
C ALA A 45 1.19 -23.16 -1.35
N ALA A 46 -0.11 -22.88 -1.30
CA ALA A 46 -1.15 -23.85 -1.60
C ALA A 46 -2.44 -23.17 -2.10
N PRO A 47 -3.20 -23.81 -3.00
CA PRO A 47 -4.49 -23.29 -3.45
C PRO A 47 -5.47 -23.17 -2.27
N LEU A 48 -6.24 -22.09 -2.26
CA LEU A 48 -7.26 -21.81 -1.26
C LEU A 48 -8.62 -22.36 -1.70
N ASP A 49 -9.46 -22.65 -0.70
CA ASP A 49 -10.88 -22.89 -0.93
C ASP A 49 -11.68 -21.58 -0.94
N GLU A 50 -12.95 -21.67 -1.35
CA GLU A 50 -13.86 -20.53 -1.44
C GLU A 50 -14.00 -19.77 -0.10
N ALA A 51 -14.09 -20.50 1.01
CA ALA A 51 -14.24 -19.92 2.34
C ALA A 51 -13.00 -19.12 2.75
N SER A 52 -11.81 -19.65 2.45
CA SER A 52 -10.53 -18.98 2.71
C SER A 52 -10.38 -17.73 1.85
N ARG A 53 -10.80 -17.75 0.58
CA ARG A 53 -10.78 -16.58 -0.30
C ARG A 53 -11.74 -15.48 0.15
N ALA A 54 -12.96 -15.84 0.58
CA ALA A 54 -13.92 -14.89 1.15
C ALA A 54 -13.34 -14.20 2.40
N ARG A 55 -12.73 -14.99 3.30
CA ARG A 55 -12.05 -14.46 4.49
C ARG A 55 -10.86 -13.57 4.13
N LEU A 56 -10.07 -13.94 3.12
CA LEU A 56 -8.93 -13.15 2.67
C LEU A 56 -9.37 -11.78 2.14
N ARG A 57 -10.50 -11.74 1.43
CA ARG A 57 -11.11 -10.48 0.97
C ARG A 57 -11.51 -9.57 2.13
N GLU A 58 -12.14 -10.11 3.18
CA GLU A 58 -12.48 -9.35 4.39
C GLU A 58 -11.22 -8.82 5.10
N ILE A 59 -10.19 -9.66 5.25
CA ILE A 59 -8.92 -9.26 5.86
C ILE A 59 -8.25 -8.15 5.04
N HIS A 60 -8.22 -8.27 3.71
CA HIS A 60 -7.65 -7.26 2.83
C HIS A 60 -8.33 -5.90 3.00
N ARG A 61 -9.68 -5.87 2.97
CA ARG A 61 -10.46 -4.64 3.19
C ARG A 61 -10.18 -4.02 4.56
N SER A 62 -10.21 -4.83 5.62
CA SER A 62 -9.92 -4.37 6.98
C SER A 62 -8.49 -3.83 7.11
N SER A 63 -7.53 -4.48 6.43
CA SER A 63 -6.13 -4.08 6.46
C SER A 63 -5.88 -2.75 5.76
N ILE A 64 -6.54 -2.47 4.63
CA ILE A 64 -6.49 -1.17 3.95
C ILE A 64 -7.01 -0.08 4.89
N ALA A 65 -8.20 -0.26 5.47
CA ALA A 65 -8.77 0.71 6.40
C ALA A 65 -7.89 0.94 7.65
N GLU A 66 -7.12 -0.06 8.08
CA GLU A 66 -6.16 0.09 9.18
C GLU A 66 -4.85 0.76 8.76
N LEU A 67 -4.40 0.56 7.52
CA LEU A 67 -3.25 1.26 6.93
C LEU A 67 -3.55 2.76 6.79
N GLU A 68 -4.73 3.12 6.28
CA GLU A 68 -5.15 4.52 6.09
C GLU A 68 -5.06 5.33 7.40
N LYS A 69 -5.40 4.71 8.54
CA LYS A 69 -5.29 5.33 9.87
C LYS A 69 -3.85 5.63 10.32
N GLY A 70 -2.84 5.13 9.62
CA GLY A 70 -1.42 5.31 9.92
C GLY A 70 -0.65 6.05 8.84
N LEU A 71 -1.34 6.55 7.82
CA LEU A 71 -0.78 7.25 6.66
C LEU A 71 -1.34 8.68 6.60
N ALA A 72 -0.54 9.60 6.11
CA ALA A 72 -0.97 10.95 5.80
C ALA A 72 -1.99 10.95 4.64
N PRO A 73 -2.84 12.00 4.52
CA PRO A 73 -3.90 12.07 3.52
C PRO A 73 -3.43 11.88 2.06
N GLU A 74 -2.21 12.29 1.76
CA GLU A 74 -1.60 12.14 0.43
C GLU A 74 -1.36 10.66 0.09
N LEU A 75 -0.76 9.90 1.02
CA LEU A 75 -0.55 8.45 0.86
C LEU A 75 -1.85 7.66 0.94
N VAL A 76 -2.84 8.13 1.70
CA VAL A 76 -4.20 7.55 1.69
C VAL A 76 -4.80 7.67 0.29
N SER A 77 -4.78 8.88 -0.28
CA SER A 77 -5.31 9.14 -1.62
C SER A 77 -4.57 8.32 -2.69
N GLU A 78 -3.27 8.11 -2.51
CA GLU A 78 -2.48 7.24 -3.39
C GLU A 78 -2.86 5.77 -3.24
N LEU A 79 -2.97 5.29 -1.99
CA LEU A 79 -3.39 3.94 -1.68
C LEU A 79 -4.77 3.62 -2.27
N GLU A 80 -5.75 4.51 -2.16
CA GLU A 80 -7.08 4.36 -2.76
C GLU A 80 -7.05 4.28 -4.28
N ARG A 81 -6.16 5.02 -4.95
CA ARG A 81 -5.99 4.93 -6.41
C ARG A 81 -5.39 3.59 -6.86
N LEU A 82 -4.50 3.02 -6.05
CA LEU A 82 -3.79 1.78 -6.35
C LEU A 82 -4.58 0.54 -5.94
N SER A 83 -5.33 0.63 -4.84
CA SER A 83 -6.14 -0.45 -4.31
C SER A 83 -7.53 -0.42 -4.94
N LEU A 84 -7.71 -1.11 -6.06
CA LEU A 84 -9.07 -1.42 -6.51
C LEU A 84 -9.71 -2.39 -5.49
N PRO A 85 -10.81 -2.03 -4.82
CA PRO A 85 -11.49 -2.95 -3.93
C PRO A 85 -12.08 -4.12 -4.72
N PHE A 86 -12.02 -5.32 -4.14
CA PHE A 86 -12.78 -6.46 -4.66
C PHE A 86 -14.29 -6.16 -4.61
N ALA A 87 -15.04 -6.61 -5.62
CA ALA A 87 -16.49 -6.45 -5.68
C ALA A 87 -17.16 -7.07 -4.43
N GLU A 88 -18.16 -6.39 -3.85
CA GLU A 88 -18.74 -6.79 -2.57
C GLU A 88 -19.48 -8.14 -2.59
N ASP A 89 -19.87 -8.63 -3.75
CA ASP A 89 -20.64 -9.88 -3.90
C ASP A 89 -19.87 -10.99 -4.61
N GLU A 90 -18.58 -10.78 -4.89
CA GLU A 90 -17.77 -11.74 -5.64
C GLU A 90 -16.59 -12.24 -4.83
N VAL A 91 -16.34 -13.55 -4.89
CA VAL A 91 -15.13 -14.15 -4.33
C VAL A 91 -14.02 -14.01 -5.38
N PRO A 92 -12.89 -13.38 -5.04
CA PRO A 92 -11.80 -13.18 -6.00
C PRO A 92 -11.26 -14.51 -6.52
N SER A 93 -10.88 -14.57 -7.80
CA SER A 93 -10.21 -15.73 -8.39
C SER A 93 -8.71 -15.76 -8.06
N GLU A 94 -8.13 -16.95 -7.98
CA GLU A 94 -6.67 -17.12 -7.98
C GLU A 94 -6.15 -16.85 -9.39
N SER A 95 -5.35 -15.81 -9.60
CA SER A 95 -4.75 -15.46 -10.89
C SER A 95 -3.34 -14.93 -10.70
#